data_AF-A0A7J7Z0N7-F1
#
_entry.id   AF-A0A7J7Z0N7-F1
#
_cell.length_a   1.000
_cell.length_b   1.000
_cell.length_c   1.000
_cell.angle_alpha   90.00
_cell.angle_beta   90.00
_cell.angle_gamma   90.00
#
_symmetry.space_group_name_H-M   'P 1'
#
loop_
_entity.id
_entity.type
_entity.pdbx_description
1 polymer ?
#
loop_
_entity_poly.entity_id
_entity_poly.type
_entity_poly.pdbx_seq_one_letter_code
_entity_poly.pdbx_strand_id
1 'polypeptide(L)'
;MGAKSVGPLQYASRMEPQVCVCTSEAQNGLQKFRVVRAGAQSPEEVGPREAALRRRKGLTRIPEPEVFSASPNPLNWFGILVPHSLRQAQASFQEGLQLAVDMASLQIHINWGRSQLRGLQEKLKQLELGAA
;
A
#
# COMPACT_ATOMS: atom_id res chain seq x y z
N MET A 1 -13.02 31.97 21.45
CA MET A 1 -12.20 30.74 21.56
C MET A 1 -11.22 30.72 20.42
N GLY A 2 -9.92 30.97 20.69
CA GLY A 2 -8.91 31.07 19.64
C GLY A 2 -8.58 29.70 19.07
N ALA A 3 -8.70 29.53 17.76
CA ALA A 3 -8.12 28.41 17.04
C ALA A 3 -6.60 28.49 17.20
N LYS A 4 -6.04 27.75 18.17
CA LYS A 4 -4.60 27.57 18.28
C LYS A 4 -4.18 26.78 17.03
N SER A 5 -3.57 27.47 16.08
CA SER A 5 -2.98 26.84 14.90
C SER A 5 -2.04 25.74 15.38
N VAL A 6 -2.35 24.49 15.03
CA VAL A 6 -1.39 23.41 15.17
C VAL A 6 -0.17 23.74 14.31
N GLY A 7 1.04 23.44 14.80
CA GLY A 7 2.25 23.64 14.01
C GLY A 7 2.20 22.88 12.69
N PRO A 8 3.05 23.23 11.71
CA PRO A 8 3.12 22.50 10.44
C PRO A 8 3.35 21.01 10.72
N LEU A 9 2.59 20.14 10.04
CA LEU A 9 2.70 18.70 10.16
C LEU A 9 4.14 18.27 9.84
N GLN A 10 4.82 17.67 10.83
CA GLN A 10 6.22 17.25 10.73
C GLN A 10 6.29 15.85 10.10
N TYR A 11 5.87 15.71 8.85
CA TYR A 11 6.12 14.49 8.10
C TYR A 11 7.59 14.42 7.66
N ALA A 12 8.11 13.20 7.55
CA ALA A 12 9.36 12.99 6.84
C ALA A 12 9.23 13.46 5.38
N SER A 13 10.32 13.95 4.80
CA SER A 13 10.37 14.41 3.40
C SER A 13 10.10 13.29 2.39
N ARG A 14 10.13 12.03 2.84
CA ARG A 14 9.86 10.82 2.06
C ARG A 14 9.03 9.86 2.88
N MET A 15 7.95 9.35 2.29
CA MET A 15 7.09 8.32 2.86
C MET A 15 7.12 7.11 1.91
N GLU A 16 7.49 5.94 2.45
CA GLU A 16 7.51 4.68 1.69
C GLU A 16 6.45 3.72 2.26
N PRO A 17 5.58 3.15 1.42
CA PRO A 17 4.59 2.19 1.89
C PRO A 17 5.31 0.94 2.40
N GLN A 18 5.00 0.44 3.59
CA GLN A 18 5.68 -0.78 4.09
C GLN A 18 5.30 -2.05 3.30
N VAL A 19 4.10 -2.05 2.72
CA VAL A 19 3.52 -3.18 2.01
C VAL A 19 2.74 -2.67 0.79
N CYS A 20 2.94 -3.32 -0.35
CA CYS A 20 2.28 -3.03 -1.62
C CYS A 20 1.58 -4.29 -2.15
N VAL A 21 0.52 -4.12 -2.93
CA VAL A 21 -0.08 -5.22 -3.71
C VAL A 21 0.35 -5.06 -5.16
N CYS A 22 1.00 -6.09 -5.70
CA CYS A 22 1.36 -6.16 -7.11
C CYS A 22 0.41 -7.11 -7.83
N THR A 23 0.03 -6.73 -9.04
CA THR A 23 -0.67 -7.60 -9.99
C THR A 23 0.31 -8.08 -11.05
N SER A 24 0.05 -9.28 -11.56
CA SER A 24 0.81 -9.87 -12.66
C SER A 24 -0.06 -10.88 -13.38
N GLU A 25 0.34 -11.29 -14.57
CA GLU A 25 -0.31 -12.37 -15.29
C GLU A 25 0.36 -13.71 -14.94
N ALA A 26 -0.45 -14.74 -14.65
CA ALA A 26 0.02 -16.10 -14.45
C ALA A 26 0.04 -16.87 -15.78
N GLN A 27 0.72 -18.02 -15.80
CA GLN A 27 0.90 -18.86 -17.00
C GLN A 27 -0.42 -19.34 -17.63
N ASN A 28 -1.50 -19.35 -16.85
CA ASN A 28 -2.85 -19.72 -17.29
C ASN A 28 -3.67 -18.50 -17.78
N GLY A 29 -3.04 -17.33 -17.96
CA GLY A 29 -3.69 -16.08 -18.34
C GLY A 29 -4.50 -15.42 -17.21
N LEU A 30 -4.49 -15.99 -16.00
CA LEU A 30 -5.20 -15.40 -14.86
C LEU A 30 -4.36 -14.33 -14.18
N GLN A 31 -5.02 -13.29 -13.67
CA GLN A 31 -4.35 -12.29 -12.86
C GLN A 31 -3.95 -12.91 -11.51
N LYS A 32 -2.69 -12.70 -11.13
CA LYS A 32 -2.09 -13.14 -9.86
C LYS A 32 -1.74 -11.92 -9.04
N PHE A 33 -2.30 -11.86 -7.84
CA PHE A 33 -2.01 -10.85 -6.83
C PHE A 33 -0.88 -11.33 -5.92
N ARG A 34 -0.05 -10.39 -5.47
CA ARG A 34 1.06 -10.66 -4.55
C ARG A 34 1.20 -9.49 -3.58
N VAL A 35 1.25 -9.78 -2.29
CA VAL A 35 1.69 -8.81 -1.30
C VAL A 35 3.22 -8.75 -1.32
N VAL A 36 3.77 -7.56 -1.50
CA VAL A 36 5.22 -7.30 -1.54
C VAL A 36 5.55 -6.33 -0.42
N ARG A 37 6.51 -6.69 0.45
CA ARG A 37 7.04 -5.76 1.44
C ARG A 37 8.02 -4.81 0.76
N ALA A 38 7.83 -3.50 0.96
CA ALA A 38 8.66 -2.53 0.27
C ALA A 38 10.07 -2.50 0.87
N GLY A 39 11.02 -2.92 0.05
CA GLY A 39 12.41 -2.51 0.12
C GLY A 39 12.92 -2.07 -1.26
N ALA A 40 12.02 -1.72 -2.20
CA ALA A 40 12.36 -1.65 -3.63
C ALA A 40 11.47 -0.72 -4.50
N GLN A 41 10.76 0.26 -3.94
CA GLN A 41 9.98 1.22 -4.75
C GLN A 41 10.45 2.65 -4.49
N SER A 42 10.51 3.45 -5.55
CA SER A 42 10.95 4.85 -5.49
C SER A 42 10.02 5.65 -4.55
N PRO A 43 10.56 6.38 -3.56
CA PRO A 43 9.76 7.07 -2.54
C PRO A 43 8.86 8.17 -3.11
N GLU A 44 7.69 8.33 -2.48
CA GLU A 44 6.77 9.45 -2.73
C GLU A 44 7.22 10.69 -1.92
N GLU A 45 7.31 11.84 -2.57
CA GLU A 45 7.70 13.12 -1.96
C GLU A 45 6.46 13.83 -1.41
N VAL A 46 6.22 13.73 -0.09
CA VAL A 46 5.00 14.24 0.59
C VAL A 46 5.29 15.52 1.41
N GLY A 47 6.41 16.21 1.13
CA GLY A 47 6.80 17.44 1.83
C GLY A 47 6.20 18.72 1.22
N PRO A 48 5.88 19.76 2.02
CA PRO A 48 5.56 21.08 1.49
C PRO A 48 6.76 21.66 0.72
N ARG A 49 6.58 21.97 -0.58
CA ARG A 49 7.61 22.59 -1.44
C ARG A 49 7.73 24.11 -1.27
N GLU A 50 7.59 24.61 -0.04
CA GLU A 50 7.60 26.04 0.20
C GLU A 50 8.92 26.52 0.80
N ALA A 51 9.78 27.01 -0.09
CA ALA A 51 10.88 27.89 0.25
C ALA A 51 10.34 29.25 0.72
N ALA A 52 10.16 29.44 2.03
CA ALA A 52 9.85 30.75 2.58
C ALA A 52 10.59 31.02 3.88
N LEU A 53 11.76 31.64 3.68
CA LEU A 53 12.62 32.37 4.60
C LEU A 53 11.93 32.97 5.83
N ARG A 54 12.41 32.64 7.04
CA ARG A 54 12.69 33.63 8.11
C ARG A 54 13.92 33.24 8.93
N ARG A 55 15.05 33.90 8.63
CA ARG A 55 16.26 33.92 9.47
C ARG A 55 15.93 34.61 10.81
N ARG A 56 16.21 33.95 11.94
CA ARG A 56 16.40 34.62 13.23
C ARG A 56 17.88 34.71 13.54
N LYS A 57 18.30 35.85 14.09
CA LYS A 57 19.67 36.19 14.45
C LYS A 57 19.97 35.66 15.85
N GLY A 58 20.95 34.76 15.96
CA GLY A 58 21.43 34.19 17.22
C GLY A 58 22.09 32.83 16.98
N LEU A 59 23.43 32.82 16.96
CA LEU A 59 24.29 31.70 16.61
C LEU A 59 24.58 30.83 17.83
N THR A 60 24.11 29.58 17.82
CA THR A 60 24.88 28.42 18.31
C THR A 60 24.55 27.27 17.37
N ARG A 61 25.59 26.61 16.84
CA ARG A 61 25.52 25.58 15.80
C ARG A 61 24.43 24.55 16.08
N ILE A 62 23.44 24.53 15.20
CA ILE A 62 22.52 23.43 14.98
C ILE A 62 23.39 22.21 14.64
N PRO A 63 23.35 21.09 15.39
CA PRO A 63 23.67 19.82 14.77
C PRO A 63 22.69 19.71 13.61
N GLU A 64 23.23 19.67 12.39
CA GLU A 64 22.53 19.26 11.18
C GLU A 64 21.41 18.29 11.57
N PRO A 65 20.12 18.59 11.28
CA PRO A 65 19.07 17.64 11.60
C PRO A 65 19.49 16.36 10.92
N GLU A 66 19.87 15.35 11.72
CA GLU A 66 20.24 14.05 11.20
C GLU A 66 19.15 13.71 10.22
N VAL A 67 19.56 13.56 8.96
CA VAL A 67 18.68 13.11 7.91
C VAL A 67 18.14 11.82 8.47
N PHE A 68 16.91 11.85 9.02
CA PHE A 68 16.25 10.66 9.53
C PHE A 68 16.24 9.75 8.33
N SER A 69 17.19 8.82 8.29
CA SER A 69 17.32 7.83 7.23
C SER A 69 15.95 7.19 7.21
N ALA A 70 15.16 7.49 6.17
CA ALA A 70 13.72 7.33 6.17
C ALA A 70 13.43 5.91 6.66
N SER A 71 13.06 5.78 7.93
CA SER A 71 12.98 4.45 8.51
C SER A 71 11.81 3.78 7.81
N PRO A 72 11.95 2.54 7.30
CA PRO A 72 10.90 1.87 6.53
C PRO A 72 9.59 1.68 7.29
N ASN A 73 9.58 1.94 8.61
CA ASN A 73 8.42 1.83 9.44
C ASN A 73 7.65 3.16 9.52
N PRO A 74 6.43 3.23 8.98
CA PRO A 74 5.62 4.46 8.98
C PRO A 74 5.27 4.97 10.39
N LEU A 75 5.32 4.11 11.41
CA LEU A 75 5.06 4.53 12.79
C LEU A 75 6.13 5.48 13.33
N ASN A 76 7.35 5.41 12.81
CA ASN A 76 8.46 6.25 13.26
C ASN A 76 8.43 7.65 12.64
N TRP A 77 7.62 7.88 11.59
CA TRP A 77 7.55 9.19 10.92
C TRP A 77 6.95 10.29 11.77
N PHE A 78 6.22 9.93 12.83
CA PHE A 78 5.51 10.89 13.66
C PHE A 78 6.36 11.50 14.77
N GLY A 79 7.61 11.06 14.96
CA GLY A 79 8.55 11.61 15.96
C GLY A 79 8.09 11.51 17.43
N ILE A 80 6.98 10.80 17.67
CA ILE A 80 6.35 10.60 18.98
C ILE A 80 6.46 9.13 19.39
N LEU A 81 6.36 8.87 20.70
CA LEU A 81 6.23 7.51 21.18
C LEU A 81 4.97 6.87 20.57
N VAL A 82 5.18 5.87 19.73
CA VAL A 82 4.11 5.17 19.00
C VAL A 82 3.22 4.41 19.98
N PRO A 83 1.92 4.76 20.09
CA PRO A 83 0.98 4.04 20.94
C PRO A 83 0.88 2.56 20.53
N HIS A 84 0.65 1.69 21.51
CA HIS A 84 0.52 0.25 21.28
C HIS A 84 -0.60 -0.08 20.26
N SER A 85 -1.73 0.63 20.34
CA SER A 85 -2.85 0.48 19.41
C SER A 85 -2.46 0.76 17.95
N LEU A 86 -1.56 1.72 17.70
CA LEU A 86 -1.09 2.04 16.35
C LEU A 86 -0.21 0.92 15.78
N ARG A 87 0.65 0.33 16.63
CA ARG A 87 1.47 -0.84 16.28
C ARG A 87 0.59 -2.04 15.95
N GLN A 88 -0.42 -2.29 16.77
CA GLN A 88 -1.38 -3.36 16.55
C GLN A 88 -2.19 -3.13 15.27
N ALA A 89 -2.70 -1.92 15.04
CA ALA A 89 -3.45 -1.59 13.84
C ALA A 89 -2.63 -1.81 12.55
N GLN A 90 -1.35 -1.45 12.56
CA GLN A 90 -0.45 -1.72 11.43
C GLN A 90 -0.25 -3.22 11.19
N ALA A 91 -0.04 -4.01 12.24
CA ALA A 91 0.09 -5.46 12.11
C ALA A 91 -1.21 -6.08 11.55
N SER A 92 -2.36 -5.74 12.14
CA SER A 92 -3.67 -6.21 11.68
C SER A 92 -3.99 -5.77 10.25
N PHE A 93 -3.56 -4.58 9.84
CA PHE A 93 -3.72 -4.12 8.45
C PHE A 93 -2.92 -4.97 7.47
N GLN A 94 -1.66 -5.32 7.81
CA GLN A 94 -0.82 -6.18 6.96
C GLN A 94 -1.43 -7.58 6.80
N GLU A 95 -1.93 -8.16 7.89
CA GLU A 95 -2.63 -9.45 7.87
C GLU A 95 -3.92 -9.37 7.05
N GLY A 96 -4.72 -8.33 7.25
CA GLY A 96 -5.95 -8.10 6.49
C GLY A 96 -5.69 -7.93 4.99
N LEU A 97 -4.60 -7.27 4.60
CA LEU A 97 -4.21 -7.10 3.21
C LEU A 97 -3.80 -8.44 2.57
N GLN A 98 -3.11 -9.31 3.31
CA GLN A 98 -2.77 -10.65 2.86
C GLN A 98 -4.04 -11.48 2.62
N LEU A 99 -4.97 -11.47 3.57
CA LEU A 99 -6.26 -12.15 3.42
C LEU A 99 -7.04 -11.64 2.20
N ALA A 100 -7.06 -10.32 1.98
CA ALA A 100 -7.73 -9.73 0.82
C ALA A 100 -7.12 -10.21 -0.51
N VAL A 101 -5.79 -10.32 -0.58
CA VAL A 101 -5.08 -10.87 -1.76
C VAL A 101 -5.44 -12.33 -1.99
N ASP A 102 -5.51 -13.14 -0.93
CA ASP A 102 -5.87 -14.55 -1.02
C ASP A 102 -7.33 -14.72 -1.46
N MET A 103 -8.24 -13.92 -0.91
CA MET A 103 -9.65 -13.89 -1.31
C MET A 103 -9.82 -13.49 -2.77
N ALA A 104 -9.15 -12.43 -3.23
CA ALA A 104 -9.20 -11.99 -4.62
C ALA A 104 -8.65 -13.07 -5.57
N SER A 105 -7.57 -13.73 -5.18
CA SER A 105 -7.00 -14.86 -5.93
C SER A 105 -8.01 -16.00 -6.04
N LEU A 106 -8.68 -16.37 -4.94
CA LEU A 106 -9.72 -17.41 -4.94
C LEU A 106 -10.91 -17.02 -5.84
N GLN A 107 -11.36 -15.77 -5.78
CA GLN A 107 -12.46 -15.26 -6.61
C GLN A 107 -12.14 -15.39 -8.10
N ILE A 108 -10.91 -15.08 -8.51
CA ILE A 108 -10.47 -15.26 -9.91
C ILE A 108 -10.58 -16.73 -10.34
N HIS A 109 -10.11 -17.67 -9.52
CA HIS A 109 -10.16 -19.09 -9.87
C HIS A 109 -11.60 -19.62 -9.96
N ILE A 110 -12.47 -19.20 -9.04
CA ILE A 110 -13.91 -19.56 -9.08
C ILE A 110 -14.56 -19.02 -10.36
N ASN A 111 -14.31 -17.75 -10.70
CA ASN A 111 -14.89 -17.13 -11.89
C ASN A 111 -14.38 -17.81 -13.17
N TRP A 112 -13.09 -18.12 -13.22
CA TRP A 112 -12.52 -18.88 -14.32
C TRP A 112 -13.19 -20.26 -14.47
N GLY A 113 -13.30 -21.02 -13.39
CA GLY A 113 -13.95 -22.34 -13.41
C GLY A 113 -15.41 -22.27 -13.86
N ARG A 114 -16.16 -21.27 -13.38
CA ARG A 114 -17.54 -21.00 -13.83
C ARG A 114 -17.62 -20.69 -15.32
N SER A 115 -16.67 -19.93 -15.85
CA SER A 115 -16.60 -19.61 -17.28
C SER A 115 -16.32 -20.86 -18.12
N GLN A 116 -15.39 -21.71 -17.69
CA GLN A 116 -15.09 -22.97 -18.39
C GLN A 116 -16.30 -23.91 -18.44
N LEU A 117 -16.97 -24.09 -17.29
CA LEU A 117 -18.16 -24.95 -17.20
C LEU A 117 -19.29 -24.46 -18.11
N ARG A 118 -19.54 -23.15 -18.13
CA ARG A 118 -20.55 -22.55 -19.01
C ARG A 118 -20.22 -22.80 -20.49
N GLY A 119 -18.96 -22.58 -20.89
CA GLY A 119 -18.53 -22.83 -22.27
C GLY A 119 -18.67 -24.30 -22.68
N LEU A 120 -18.43 -25.24 -21.77
CA LEU A 120 -18.66 -26.67 -22.03
C LEU A 120 -20.16 -27.00 -22.17
N GLN A 121 -21.01 -26.44 -21.31
CA GLN A 121 -22.46 -26.62 -21.39
C GLN A 121 -23.03 -26.09 -22.71
N GLU A 122 -22.55 -24.94 -23.19
CA GLU A 122 -22.96 -24.39 -24.47
C GLU A 122 -22.53 -25.28 -25.64
N LYS A 123 -21.28 -25.77 -25.64
CA LYS A 123 -20.80 -26.72 -26.66
C LYS A 123 -21.61 -28.01 -26.67
N LEU A 124 -21.95 -28.54 -25.49
CA LEU A 124 -22.77 -29.74 -25.37
C LEU A 124 -24.15 -29.53 -26.02
N LYS A 125 -24.82 -28.42 -25.72
CA LYS A 125 -26.11 -28.07 -26.35
C LYS A 125 -26.03 -27.94 -27.87
N GLN A 126 -24.94 -27.37 -28.39
CA GLN A 126 -24.74 -27.25 -29.84
C GLN A 126 -24.58 -28.61 -30.51
N LEU A 127 -23.87 -29.54 -29.86
CA LEU A 127 -23.72 -30.90 -30.37
C LEU A 127 -25.02 -31.69 -30.33
N GLU A 128 -25.84 -31.51 -29.29
CA GLU A 128 -27.17 -32.12 -29.20
C GLU A 128 -28.13 -31.60 -30.28
N LEU A 129 -28.09 -30.31 -30.58
CA LEU A 129 -28.92 -29.69 -31.63
C LEU A 129 -28.46 -30.01 -33.05
N GLY A 130 -27.16 -30.24 -33.27
CA GLY A 130 -26.62 -30.62 -34.58
C GLY A 130 -26.73 -32.10 -34.93
N ALA A 131 -27.15 -32.94 -33.98
CA ALA A 131 -27.34 -34.38 -34.16
C ALA A 131 -28.80 -34.79 -34.41
N ALA A 132 -29.74 -33.83 -34.36
CA ALA A 132 -31.17 -33.98 -34.67
C ALA A 132 -31.48 -33.40 -36.07
#